data_AF-A0A131YJ88-F1
#
_entry.id   AF-A0A131YJ88-F1
#
_cell.length_a   1.000
_cell.length_b   1.000
_cell.length_c   1.000
_cell.angle_alpha   90.00
_cell.angle_beta   90.00
_cell.angle_gamma   90.00
#
_symmetry.space_group_name_H-M   'P 1'
#
loop_
_entity.id
_entity.type
_entity.pdbx_description
1 polymer ?
#
loop_
_entity_poly.entity_id
_entity_poly.type
_entity_poly.pdbx_seq_one_letter_code
_entity_poly.pdbx_strand_id
1 'polypeptide(L)'
;MNHITILNATSFVFTEGYQKHTGSSVAYTVYARISKKDSADSPPVIRATRSGMNRKYRFEYFDAMAACAVITFSDSKCTTKCELHIWRGNVGSGPSENCKREYEYSCPGRTVYQVYDRTCF
;
A
#
# COMPACT_ATOMS: atom_id res chain seq x y z
N MET A 1 7.67 2.91 26.15
CA MET A 1 8.87 2.61 25.36
C MET A 1 8.46 2.56 23.89
N ASN A 2 8.85 3.55 23.08
CA ASN A 2 8.54 3.56 21.65
C ASN A 2 9.48 2.60 20.93
N HIS A 3 8.96 1.44 20.50
CA HIS A 3 9.68 0.56 19.58
C HIS A 3 9.72 1.25 18.21
N ILE A 4 10.82 1.95 17.93
CA ILE A 4 11.13 2.41 16.57
C ILE A 4 11.61 1.17 15.81
N THR A 5 10.74 0.55 15.03
CA THR A 5 11.14 -0.47 14.06
C THR A 5 11.93 0.21 12.94
N ILE A 6 13.25 0.04 12.96
CA ILE A 6 14.11 0.48 11.86
C ILE A 6 13.93 -0.51 10.71
N LEU A 7 13.21 -0.11 9.66
CA LEU A 7 13.18 -0.85 8.41
C LEU A 7 14.57 -0.78 7.76
N ASN A 8 15.31 -1.90 7.82
CA ASN A 8 16.51 -2.08 7.02
C ASN A 8 16.13 -2.21 5.55
N ALA A 9 16.95 -1.66 4.65
CA ALA A 9 16.73 -1.81 3.22
C ALA A 9 16.63 -3.29 2.88
N THR A 10 15.49 -3.71 2.34
CA THR A 10 15.17 -5.12 2.12
C THR A 10 14.56 -5.28 0.74
N SER A 11 15.00 -6.31 0.03
CA SER A 11 14.38 -6.74 -1.22
C SER A 11 13.41 -7.88 -0.92
N PHE A 12 12.24 -7.85 -1.54
CA PHE A 12 11.21 -8.87 -1.39
C PHE A 12 10.46 -9.07 -2.70
N VAL A 13 9.87 -10.25 -2.85
CA VAL A 13 9.10 -10.66 -4.02
C VAL A 13 7.73 -11.08 -3.54
N PHE A 14 6.69 -10.62 -4.22
CA PHE A 14 5.31 -10.95 -3.88
C PHE A 14 4.46 -11.07 -5.14
N THR A 15 3.29 -11.69 -5.00
CA THR A 15 2.31 -11.82 -6.08
C THR A 15 1.16 -10.86 -5.82
N GLU A 16 0.86 -10.02 -6.81
CA GLU A 16 -0.38 -9.23 -6.83
C GLU A 16 -1.38 -9.90 -7.75
N GLY A 17 -2.64 -9.93 -7.33
CA GLY A 17 -3.76 -10.39 -8.15
C GLY A 17 -4.83 -9.31 -8.25
N TYR A 18 -5.68 -9.39 -9.27
CA TYR A 18 -6.95 -8.66 -9.34
C TYR A 18 -7.92 -9.40 -10.26
N GLN A 19 -9.22 -9.18 -10.07
CA GLN A 19 -10.25 -9.68 -10.97
C GLN A 19 -10.68 -8.57 -11.93
N LYS A 20 -10.77 -8.90 -13.23
CA LYS A 20 -11.36 -8.00 -14.21
C LYS A 20 -12.88 -8.00 -14.07
N HIS A 21 -13.52 -6.93 -14.53
CA HIS A 21 -14.97 -6.91 -14.74
C HIS A 21 -15.46 -8.17 -15.48
N THR A 22 -14.71 -8.67 -16.47
CA THR A 22 -15.09 -9.85 -17.27
C THR A 22 -15.06 -11.18 -16.49
N GLY A 23 -14.79 -11.15 -15.18
CA GLY A 23 -14.69 -12.32 -14.31
C GLY A 23 -13.32 -13.00 -14.33
N SER A 24 -12.45 -12.67 -15.29
CA SER A 24 -11.11 -13.26 -15.40
C SER A 24 -10.16 -12.72 -14.32
N SER A 25 -9.47 -13.63 -13.62
CA SER A 25 -8.43 -13.28 -12.66
C SER A 25 -7.08 -13.07 -13.37
N VAL A 26 -6.35 -12.06 -12.93
CA VAL A 26 -4.97 -11.79 -13.35
C VAL A 26 -4.10 -11.83 -12.11
N ALA A 27 -2.94 -12.48 -12.21
CA ALA A 27 -1.92 -12.46 -11.18
C ALA A 27 -0.55 -12.25 -11.81
N TYR A 28 0.35 -11.58 -11.08
CA TYR A 28 1.70 -11.33 -11.55
C TYR A 28 2.68 -11.15 -10.39
N THR A 29 3.94 -11.45 -10.66
CA THR A 29 5.03 -11.29 -9.70
C THR A 29 5.54 -9.85 -9.71
N VAL A 30 5.72 -9.29 -8.52
CA VAL A 30 6.31 -7.98 -8.27
C VAL A 30 7.62 -8.15 -7.52
N TYR A 31 8.67 -7.51 -8.04
CA TYR A 31 9.95 -7.40 -7.37
C TYR A 31 10.01 -6.03 -6.70
N ALA A 32 10.19 -5.99 -5.39
CA ALA A 32 10.22 -4.76 -4.64
C ALA A 32 11.45 -4.62 -3.77
N ARG A 33 11.85 -3.36 -3.57
CA ARG A 33 12.89 -2.98 -2.61
C ARG A 33 12.41 -1.80 -1.80
N ILE A 34 12.39 -1.95 -0.48
CA ILE A 34 12.14 -0.86 0.45
C ILE A 34 13.46 -0.18 0.82
N SER A 35 13.48 1.15 0.83
CA SER A 35 14.62 1.94 1.29
C SER A 35 14.72 1.89 2.80
N LYS A 36 15.91 2.21 3.32
CA LYS A 36 16.02 2.61 4.72
C LYS A 36 15.24 3.92 4.90
N LYS A 37 14.75 4.14 6.12
CA LYS A 37 14.18 5.44 6.50
C LYS A 37 15.33 6.46 6.62
N ASP A 38 15.31 7.49 5.79
CA ASP A 38 16.41 8.47 5.69
C ASP A 38 16.33 9.55 6.79
N SER A 39 15.14 9.85 7.30
CA SER A 39 14.90 10.79 8.40
C SER A 39 13.59 10.47 9.12
N ALA A 40 13.37 11.03 10.32
CA ALA A 40 12.12 10.83 11.06
C ALA A 40 10.88 11.30 10.27
N ASP A 41 11.04 12.37 9.49
CA ASP A 41 9.96 13.10 8.82
C ASP A 41 9.68 12.63 7.39
N SER A 42 10.38 11.59 6.91
CA SER A 42 10.18 11.07 5.55
C SER A 42 9.78 9.59 5.56
N PRO A 43 8.73 9.21 4.81
CA PRO A 43 8.32 7.81 4.70
C PRO A 43 9.38 7.01 3.91
N PRO A 44 9.64 5.74 4.28
CA PRO A 44 10.42 4.83 3.45
C PRO A 44 9.86 4.74 2.03
N VAL A 45 10.74 4.55 1.06
CA VAL A 45 10.39 4.43 -0.36
C VAL A 45 10.40 2.97 -0.78
N ILE A 46 9.33 2.51 -1.42
CA ILE A 46 9.28 1.19 -2.05
C ILE A 46 9.42 1.39 -3.57
N ARG A 47 10.43 0.75 -4.15
CA ARG A 47 10.58 0.66 -5.61
C ARG A 47 10.09 -0.71 -6.04
N ALA A 48 9.03 -0.74 -6.83
CA ALA A 48 8.41 -1.95 -7.33
C ALA A 48 8.53 -2.04 -8.86
N THR A 49 8.87 -3.23 -9.35
CA THR A 49 9.04 -3.51 -10.78
C THR A 49 8.19 -4.72 -11.19
N ARG A 50 7.44 -4.56 -12.28
CA ARG A 50 6.65 -5.60 -12.94
C ARG A 50 6.76 -5.48 -14.45
N SER A 51 7.26 -6.52 -15.14
CA SER A 51 7.21 -6.62 -16.62
C SER A 51 7.62 -5.34 -17.35
N GLY A 52 8.70 -4.69 -16.90
CA GLY A 52 9.19 -3.43 -17.47
C GLY A 52 8.52 -2.15 -16.94
N MET A 53 7.41 -2.25 -16.20
CA MET A 53 6.82 -1.14 -15.46
C MET A 53 7.49 -0.96 -14.11
N ASN A 54 7.85 0.28 -13.80
CA ASN A 54 8.42 0.69 -12.53
C ASN A 54 7.46 1.62 -11.81
N ARG A 55 7.28 1.43 -10.51
CA ARG A 55 6.52 2.34 -9.67
C ARG A 55 7.29 2.62 -8.38
N LYS A 56 7.23 3.87 -7.94
CA LYS A 56 7.79 4.35 -6.69
C LYS A 56 6.64 4.66 -5.74
N TYR A 57 6.57 3.93 -4.65
CA TYR A 57 5.64 4.17 -3.56
C TYR A 57 6.35 4.81 -2.36
N ARG A 58 5.58 5.50 -1.52
CA ARG A 58 5.96 5.94 -0.18
C ARG A 58 5.13 5.17 0.83
N PHE A 59 5.78 4.65 1.85
CA PHE A 59 5.15 3.88 2.92
C PHE A 59 4.80 4.82 4.08
N GLU A 60 3.61 5.44 4.01
CA GLU A 60 3.21 6.53 4.89
C GLU A 60 2.89 6.04 6.30
N TYR A 61 2.15 4.95 6.41
CA TYR A 61 1.67 4.46 7.70
C TYR A 61 1.51 2.94 7.72
N PHE A 62 1.75 2.34 8.88
CA PHE A 62 1.52 0.93 9.14
C PHE A 62 1.11 0.72 10.59
N ASP A 63 -0.03 0.07 10.78
CA ASP A 63 -0.51 -0.39 12.07
C ASP A 63 -0.44 -1.92 12.09
N ALA A 64 0.56 -2.44 12.81
CA ALA A 64 0.77 -3.88 12.91
C ALA A 64 -0.34 -4.58 13.70
N MET A 65 -0.96 -3.91 14.66
CA MET A 65 -2.03 -4.47 15.48
C MET A 65 -3.35 -4.52 14.71
N ALA A 66 -3.66 -3.44 13.99
CA ALA A 66 -4.83 -3.37 13.13
C ALA A 66 -4.66 -4.08 11.78
N ALA A 67 -3.44 -4.51 11.46
CA ALA A 67 -3.06 -5.16 10.21
C ALA A 67 -3.54 -4.36 8.99
N CYS A 68 -3.09 -3.11 8.91
CA CYS A 68 -3.38 -2.20 7.80
C CYS A 68 -2.21 -1.26 7.51
N ALA A 69 -2.13 -0.78 6.27
CA ALA A 69 -1.09 0.11 5.80
C ALA A 69 -1.64 1.16 4.83
N VAL A 70 -0.99 2.33 4.79
CA VAL A 70 -1.27 3.40 3.83
C VAL A 70 -0.02 3.63 3.00
N ILE A 71 -0.16 3.57 1.68
CA ILE A 71 0.91 3.87 0.74
C ILE A 71 0.46 4.91 -0.27
N THR A 72 1.38 5.77 -0.70
CA THR A 72 1.13 6.75 -1.75
C THR A 72 2.05 6.52 -2.94
N PHE A 73 1.62 6.93 -4.12
CA PHE A 73 2.44 6.96 -5.32
C PHE A 73 1.96 8.08 -6.24
N SER A 74 2.85 8.53 -7.13
CA SER A 74 2.48 9.48 -8.19
C SER A 74 2.57 8.78 -9.54
N ASP A 75 1.60 9.06 -10.40
CA ASP A 75 1.72 8.70 -11.81
C ASP A 75 2.51 9.78 -12.58
N SER A 76 2.69 9.55 -13.88
CA SER A 76 3.39 10.48 -14.79
C SER A 76 2.74 11.86 -14.88
N LYS A 77 1.52 12.06 -14.36
CA LYS A 77 0.80 13.33 -14.33
C LYS A 77 0.97 14.07 -13.00
N CYS A 78 1.96 13.69 -12.18
CA CYS A 78 2.25 14.27 -10.87
C CYS A 78 1.06 14.27 -9.89
N THR A 79 0.05 13.43 -10.14
CA THR A 79 -1.11 13.34 -9.25
C THR A 79 -0.81 12.28 -8.20
N THR A 80 -0.75 12.69 -6.93
CA THR A 80 -0.65 11.75 -5.80
C THR A 80 -1.91 10.90 -5.74
N LYS A 81 -1.70 9.59 -5.75
CA LYS A 81 -2.67 8.53 -5.56
C LYS A 81 -2.30 7.76 -4.31
N CYS A 82 -3.30 7.08 -3.76
CA CYS A 82 -3.20 6.46 -2.46
C CYS A 82 -3.88 5.12 -2.45
N GLU A 83 -3.35 4.22 -1.63
CA GLU A 83 -3.91 2.91 -1.40
C GLU A 83 -3.93 2.64 0.10
N LEU A 84 -5.08 2.16 0.57
CA LEU A 84 -5.26 1.65 1.92
C LEU A 84 -5.34 0.13 1.83
N HIS A 85 -4.32 -0.54 2.37
CA HIS A 85 -4.21 -1.99 2.40
C HIS A 85 -4.67 -2.51 3.76
N ILE A 86 -5.46 -3.58 3.76
CA ILE A 86 -5.89 -4.32 4.95
C ILE A 86 -5.65 -5.80 4.75
N TRP A 87 -5.37 -6.51 5.84
CA TRP A 87 -5.15 -7.95 5.76
C TRP A 87 -6.45 -8.66 5.38
N ARG A 88 -6.33 -9.80 4.69
CA ARG A 88 -7.47 -10.60 4.21
C ARG A 88 -8.49 -10.90 5.30
N GLY A 89 -8.03 -11.25 6.51
CA GLY A 89 -8.90 -11.54 7.65
C GLY A 89 -9.75 -10.35 8.12
N ASN A 90 -9.33 -9.12 7.79
CA ASN A 90 -9.97 -7.89 8.23
C ASN A 90 -10.85 -7.25 7.15
N VAL A 91 -10.91 -7.80 5.93
CA VAL A 91 -11.74 -7.26 4.84
C VAL A 91 -13.21 -7.12 5.25
N GLY A 92 -13.70 -8.05 6.07
CA GLY A 92 -15.07 -7.99 6.55
C GLY A 92 -15.37 -6.81 7.47
N SER A 93 -14.41 -6.41 8.31
CA SER A 93 -14.54 -5.30 9.26
C SER A 93 -14.10 -3.96 8.66
N GLY A 94 -13.38 -4.01 7.54
CA GLY A 94 -12.78 -2.83 6.91
C GLY A 94 -11.53 -2.34 7.64
N PRO A 95 -10.99 -1.18 7.22
CA PRO A 95 -9.81 -0.60 7.84
C PRO A 95 -10.09 -0.03 9.23
N SER A 96 -9.08 -0.05 10.09
CA SER A 96 -9.16 0.62 11.39
C SER A 96 -9.26 2.14 11.23
N GLU A 97 -9.77 2.79 12.28
CA GLU A 97 -9.93 4.24 12.29
C GLU A 97 -8.59 4.98 12.13
N ASN A 98 -7.50 4.42 12.69
CA ASN A 98 -6.16 4.95 12.49
C ASN A 98 -5.78 4.95 11.01
N CYS A 99 -5.89 3.81 10.31
CA CYS A 99 -5.53 3.74 8.89
C CYS A 99 -6.43 4.62 8.00
N LYS A 100 -7.71 4.79 8.35
CA LYS A 100 -8.59 5.73 7.65
C LYS A 100 -8.10 7.17 7.80
N ARG A 101 -7.82 7.60 9.04
CA ARG A 101 -7.32 8.95 9.33
C ARG A 101 -6.01 9.23 8.60
N GLU A 102 -5.06 8.29 8.64
CA GLU A 102 -3.77 8.47 7.96
C GLU A 102 -3.93 8.46 6.43
N TYR A 103 -4.89 7.70 5.89
CA TYR A 103 -5.23 7.76 4.47
C TYR A 103 -5.83 9.12 4.09
N GLU A 104 -6.79 9.63 4.86
CA GLU A 104 -7.40 10.95 4.61
C GLU A 104 -6.38 12.08 4.71
N TYR A 105 -5.49 12.02 5.71
CA TYR A 105 -4.39 12.97 5.87
C TYR A 105 -3.44 12.95 4.67
N SER A 106 -3.07 11.77 4.20
CA SER A 106 -2.16 11.62 3.05
C SER A 106 -2.81 12.01 1.71
N CYS A 107 -4.15 11.97 1.65
CA CYS A 107 -4.91 11.96 0.39
C CYS A 107 -6.17 12.83 0.46
N PRO A 108 -6.06 14.12 0.86
CA PRO A 108 -7.22 14.93 1.19
C PRO A 108 -8.10 15.19 -0.04
N GLY A 109 -9.41 15.06 0.14
CA GLY A 109 -10.42 15.42 -0.88
C GLY A 109 -10.44 14.53 -2.12
N ARG A 110 -9.81 13.36 -2.11
CA ARG A 110 -9.80 12.42 -3.25
C ARG A 110 -11.00 11.49 -3.19
N THR A 111 -11.55 11.16 -4.36
CA THR A 111 -12.57 10.12 -4.49
C THR A 111 -12.00 8.78 -4.04
N VAL A 112 -12.71 8.11 -3.13
CA VAL A 112 -12.33 6.79 -2.62
C VAL A 112 -13.08 5.73 -3.42
N TYR A 113 -12.34 4.72 -3.88
CA TYR A 113 -12.90 3.57 -4.57
C TYR A 113 -12.64 2.32 -3.74
N GLN A 114 -13.69 1.60 -3.37
CA GLN A 114 -13.54 0.28 -2.77
C GLN A 114 -13.22 -0.74 -3.86
N VAL A 115 -12.00 -1.28 -3.82
CA VAL A 115 -11.47 -2.19 -4.86
C VAL A 115 -11.50 -3.66 -4.46
N TYR A 116 -11.68 -3.95 -3.17
CA TYR A 116 -11.82 -5.30 -2.62
C TYR A 116 -13.02 -5.36 -1.68
N ASP A 117 -13.80 -6.42 -1.78
CA ASP A 117 -14.88 -6.74 -0.85
C ASP A 117 -14.86 -8.23 -0.48
N ARG A 118 -15.87 -8.67 0.29
CA ARG A 118 -15.98 -10.06 0.78
C ARG A 118 -16.20 -11.08 -0.34
N THR A 119 -16.52 -10.65 -1.56
CA THR A 119 -16.81 -11.52 -2.71
C THR A 119 -15.58 -11.83 -3.55
N CYS A 120 -14.45 -11.15 -3.32
CA CYS A 120 -13.21 -11.33 -4.09
C CYS A 120 -12.36 -12.55 -3.67
N PHE A 121 -12.94 -13.56 -3.00
CA PHE A 121 -12.20 -14.67 -2.37
C PHE A 121 -12.81 -16.04 -2.59
#